data_AF-A0A419WI04-F1
#
_entry.id   AF-A0A419WI04-F1
#
_cell.length_a   1.000
_cell.length_b   1.000
_cell.length_c   1.000
_cell.angle_alpha   90.00
_cell.angle_beta   90.00
_cell.angle_gamma   90.00
#
_symmetry.space_group_name_H-M   'P 1'
#
loop_
_entity.id
_entity.type
_entity.pdbx_description
1 polymer ?
#
loop_
_entity_poly.entity_id
_entity_poly.type
_entity_poly.pdbx_seq_one_letter_code
_entity_poly.pdbx_strand_id
1 'polypeptide(L)' 'MNIPTDRLLIMVVVVTAFAVLFVGWAGGLVEAEAVGLNELGLQIGLAAVFLVVIAGIWYQFSRIDEERGDR' A
#
# COMPACT_ATOMS: atom_id res chain seq x y z
N MET A 1 -23.44 -9.61 -3.60
CA MET A 1 -22.23 -9.14 -2.88
C MET A 1 -22.57 -7.75 -2.31
N ASN A 2 -23.10 -7.70 -1.09
CA ASN A 2 -23.42 -6.44 -0.41
C ASN A 2 -22.23 -6.06 0.48
N ILE A 3 -21.14 -5.61 -0.13
CA ILE A 3 -20.05 -5.00 0.64
C ILE A 3 -20.59 -3.63 1.06
N PRO A 4 -20.67 -3.32 2.37
CA PRO A 4 -21.18 -2.04 2.81
C PRO A 4 -20.33 -0.92 2.20
N THR A 5 -20.98 0.01 1.49
CA THR A 5 -20.35 1.10 0.72
C THR A 5 -19.29 1.85 1.55
N ASP A 6 -19.53 2.00 2.85
CA ASP A 6 -18.63 2.63 3.81
C ASP A 6 -17.25 1.96 3.88
N ARG A 7 -17.21 0.62 3.81
CA ARG A 7 -15.96 -0.15 3.86
C ARG A 7 -15.15 0.04 2.58
N LEU A 8 -15.82 0.11 1.44
CA LEU A 8 -15.19 0.34 0.14
C LEU A 8 -14.58 1.75 0.09
N LEU A 9 -15.30 2.74 0.63
CA LEU A 9 -14.84 4.12 0.76
C LEU A 9 -13.60 4.24 1.67
N ILE A 10 -13.63 3.59 2.84
CA ILE A 10 -12.47 3.56 3.76
C ILE A 10 -11.27 2.89 3.09
N MET A 11 -11.48 1.77 2.40
CA MET A 11 -10.41 1.06 1.70
C MET A 11 -9.79 1.93 0.61
N VAL A 12 -10.62 2.63 -0.18
CA VAL A 12 -10.14 3.57 -1.20
C VAL A 12 -9.33 4.70 -0.57
N VAL A 13 -9.79 5.30 0.53
CA VAL A 13 -9.06 6.38 1.21
C VAL A 13 -7.72 5.89 1.75
N VAL A 14 -7.68 4.73 2.44
CA VAL A 14 -6.45 4.15 2.98
C VAL A 14 -5.47 3.83 1.86
N VAL A 15 -5.93 3.15 0.79
CA VAL A 15 -5.09 2.82 -0.37
C VAL A 15 -4.54 4.08 -1.03
N THR A 16 -5.37 5.13 -1.19
CA THR A 16 -4.94 6.39 -1.81
C THR A 16 -3.94 7.14 -0.94
N ALA A 17 -4.16 7.21 0.37
CA ALA A 17 -3.24 7.84 1.31
C ALA A 17 -1.87 7.15 1.31
N PHE A 18 -1.86 5.81 1.33
CA PHE A 18 -0.62 5.05 1.22
C PHE A 18 0.04 5.19 -0.15
N ALA A 19 -0.73 5.20 -1.25
CA ALA A 19 -0.18 5.42 -2.58
C ALA A 19 0.49 6.80 -2.69
N VAL A 20 -0.15 7.88 -2.20
CA VAL A 20 0.45 9.22 -2.20
C VAL A 20 1.69 9.28 -1.32
N LEU A 21 1.65 8.69 -0.13
CA LEU A 21 2.78 8.71 0.80
C LEU A 21 3.97 7.93 0.25
N PHE A 22 3.74 6.75 -0.34
CA PHE A 22 4.77 5.94 -0.98
C PHE A 22 5.28 6.55 -2.29
N VAL A 23 4.42 7.07 -3.16
CA VAL A 23 4.84 7.73 -4.41
C VAL A 23 5.61 9.03 -4.12
N GLY A 24 5.17 9.80 -3.11
CA GLY A 24 5.87 11.02 -2.67
C GLY A 24 7.23 10.73 -2.04
N TRP A 25 7.33 9.71 -1.18
CA TRP A 25 8.61 9.25 -0.64
C TRP A 25 9.50 8.61 -1.71
N ALA A 26 8.94 7.81 -2.60
CA ALA A 26 9.66 7.15 -3.69
C ALA A 26 10.28 8.17 -4.64
N GLY A 27 9.51 9.15 -5.10
CA GLY A 27 10.01 10.20 -5.98
C GLY A 27 11.12 11.00 -5.30
N GLY A 28 10.91 11.41 -4.05
CA GLY A 28 11.88 12.20 -3.31
C GLY A 28 13.18 11.46 -2.96
N LEU A 29 13.14 10.15 -2.70
CA LEU A 29 14.32 9.35 -2.37
C LEU A 29 15.08 8.85 -3.60
N VAL A 30 14.38 8.49 -4.68
CA VAL A 30 15.01 8.08 -5.94
C VAL A 30 15.82 9.23 -6.53
N GLU A 31 15.28 10.45 -6.49
CA GLU A 31 15.93 11.63 -7.04
C GLU A 31 17.08 12.16 -6.16
N ALA A 32 17.09 11.83 -4.86
CA ALA A 32 18.11 12.28 -3.91
C ALA A 32 19.38 11.42 -3.89
N GLU A 33 19.33 10.13 -4.25
CA GLU A 33 20.48 9.21 -4.09
C GLU A 33 21.05 8.61 -5.39
N ALA A 34 20.39 8.70 -6.54
CA ALA A 34 20.76 7.87 -7.68
C ALA A 34 21.40 8.62 -8.86
N VAL A 35 22.70 8.40 -9.05
CA VAL A 35 23.37 8.43 -10.36
C VAL A 35 24.02 7.06 -10.58
N GLY A 36 23.38 6.16 -11.36
CA GLY A 36 23.97 4.90 -11.83
C GLY A 36 23.19 3.61 -11.47
N LEU A 37 23.73 2.44 -11.83
CA LEU A 37 23.10 1.08 -11.77
C LEU A 37 22.44 0.68 -10.42
N ASN A 38 22.72 1.40 -9.33
CA ASN A 38 22.08 1.22 -8.03
C ASN A 38 20.60 1.66 -8.01
N GLU A 39 20.20 2.48 -8.99
CA GLU A 39 18.87 3.07 -9.15
C GLU A 39 17.77 2.02 -9.39
N LEU A 40 18.06 1.02 -10.24
CA LEU A 40 17.12 -0.07 -10.55
C LEU A 40 16.86 -0.98 -9.34
N GLY A 41 17.91 -1.28 -8.57
CA GLY A 41 17.79 -2.10 -7.35
C GLY A 41 16.92 -1.40 -6.30
N LEU A 42 17.13 -0.10 -6.13
CA LEU A 42 16.36 0.72 -5.19
C LEU A 42 14.89 0.81 -5.63
N GLN A 43 14.63 1.00 -6.91
CA GLN A 43 13.28 1.09 -7.46
C GLN A 43 12.50 -0.24 -7.33
N ILE A 44 13.15 -1.37 -7.64
CA ILE A 44 12.57 -2.71 -7.47
C ILE A 44 12.33 -3.03 -6.00
N GLY A 45 13.30 -2.71 -5.13
CA GLY A 45 13.17 -2.91 -3.69
C GLY A 45 11.99 -2.11 -3.11
N LEU A 46 11.85 -0.87 -3.54
CA LEU A 46 10.75 -0.01 -3.11
C LEU A 46 9.39 -0.49 -3.63
N ALA A 47 9.32 -0.97 -4.88
CA ALA A 47 8.13 -1.60 -5.42
C ALA A 47 7.73 -2.86 -4.64
N ALA A 48 8.70 -3.68 -4.25
CA ALA A 48 8.45 -4.88 -3.44
C ALA A 48 7.92 -4.51 -2.04
N VAL A 49 8.53 -3.53 -1.37
CA VAL A 49 8.04 -3.03 -0.07
C VAL A 49 6.62 -2.49 -0.18
N PHE A 50 6.32 -1.74 -1.25
CA PHE A 50 4.98 -1.22 -1.50
C PHE A 50 3.94 -2.36 -1.63
N LEU A 51 4.25 -3.41 -2.38
CA LEU A 51 3.38 -4.58 -2.50
C LEU A 51 3.15 -5.29 -1.16
N VAL A 52 4.18 -5.42 -0.33
CA VAL A 52 4.07 -6.00 1.02
C VAL A 52 3.12 -5.20 1.90
N VAL A 53 3.18 -3.87 1.84
CA VAL A 53 2.26 -3.01 2.62
C VAL A 53 0.81 -3.18 2.16
N ILE A 54 0.57 -3.20 0.84
CA ILE A 54 -0.79 -3.45 0.31
C ILE A 54 -1.32 -4.80 0.78
N ALA A 55 -0.50 -5.85 0.68
CA ALA A 55 -0.87 -7.18 1.12
C ALA A 55 -1.17 -7.25 2.63
N GLY A 56 -0.38 -6.55 3.45
CA GLY A 56 -0.59 -6.46 4.90
C GLY A 56 -1.88 -5.73 5.27
N ILE A 57 -2.18 -4.62 4.59
CA ILE A 57 -3.45 -3.89 4.76
C ILE A 57 -4.62 -4.79 4.37
N TRP A 58 -4.55 -5.44 3.20
CA TRP A 58 -5.58 -6.36 2.75
C TRP A 58 -5.84 -7.47 3.78
N TYR A 59 -4.78 -8.12 4.25
CA TYR A 59 -4.86 -9.16 5.27
C TYR A 59 -5.54 -8.67 6.56
N GLN A 60 -5.16 -7.50 7.05
CA GLN A 60 -5.73 -6.95 8.28
C GLN A 60 -7.23 -6.64 8.12
N PHE A 61 -7.66 -6.10 6.97
CA PHE A 61 -9.06 -5.85 6.67
C PHE A 61 -9.87 -7.12 6.44
N SER A 62 -9.27 -8.17 5.85
CA SER A 62 -9.90 -9.48 5.71
C SER A 62 -10.14 -10.12 7.08
N ARG A 63 -9.16 -10.04 7.99
CA ARG A 63 -9.27 -10.63 9.34
C ARG A 63 -10.37 -9.98 10.18
N ILE A 64 -10.46 -8.65 10.14
CA ILE A 64 -11.49 -7.89 10.87
C ILE A 64 -12.90 -8.23 10.37
N ASP A 65 -13.04 -8.48 9.08
CA ASP A 65 -14.31 -8.90 8.48
C ASP A 65 -14.73 -10.29 8.93
N GLU A 66 -13.77 -11.22 8.97
CA GLU A 66 -13.99 -12.59 9.43
C GLU A 66 -14.40 -12.62 10.91
N GLU A 67 -13.74 -11.82 11.76
CA GLU A 67 -14.10 -11.64 13.18
C GLU A 67 -15.48 -11.00 13.39
N ARG A 68 -16.01 -10.23 12.42
CA ARG A 68 -17.34 -9.62 12.48
C ARG A 68 -18.46 -10.54 11.99
N GLY A 69 -18.17 -11.50 11.12
CA GLY A 69 -19.15 -12.44 10.60
C GLY A 69 -19.56 -13.54 11.58
N ASP A 70 -18.79 -13.72 12.66
CA ASP A 70 -18.96 -14.78 13.66
C ASP A 70 -19.72 -14.30 14.93
N ARG A 71 -20.40 -13.16 14.86
CA ARG A 71 -21.31 -12.63 15.89
C ARG A 71 -22.67 -12.29 15.29
#